data_AF-A0A2E1ZD09-F1
#
_entry.id   AF-A0A2E1ZD09-F1
#
_cell.length_a   1.000
_cell.length_b   1.000
_cell.length_c   1.000
_cell.angle_alpha   90.00
_cell.angle_beta   90.00
_cell.angle_gamma   90.00
#
_symmetry.space_group_name_H-M   'P 1'
#
loop_
_entity.id
_entity.type
_entity.pdbx_description
1 polymer ?
#
loop_
_entity_poly.entity_id
_entity_poly.type
_entity_poly.pdbx_seq_one_letter_code
_entity_poly.pdbx_strand_id
1 'polypeptide(L)'
;MKNHTIPLVAIVGRPNVGKSTIFNRIIGDRQAIVSDIAGTTRDRLITQTEWANKTFLLVDTGGLESANTNLSTAYEILDKVKSQVDVAISDADVIIFSTDATTGITPDDVEVAQKLRVAGNQVVLAVNKADNFQREADTSEFYKLGLGDPIPISAYHNHGIDDLMMSVVERLPRNDLDNELQSDVRLSIIGRANVGKSQLLNALTGDNRSIVSDIPGTTRDAIDSSISYKDKSILLIDTAGIRRRGRIEPGVENYSVMRSMRALERSEVSLLVIDATELATGQDSHVASYVLQAYRGIVIVVNKWDLSKNLGISKDNAKKIIRERMKFIHFAPIQFTSALNKTGLDSMLNTVLRVHLQWNETLPRYDLRRTILNAVADHPPASNPRHGLKLYGVTQDSCGPPGFTFYVNRSDLVHFSYRRYLENILRKTYGFEGTPLKMRFKGRGEQ
;
A
#
# COMPACT_ATOMS: atom_id res chain seq x y z
N MET A 1 -18.92 3.34 12.33
CA MET A 1 -18.28 3.29 10.99
C MET A 1 -16.85 3.77 11.17
N LYS A 2 -15.88 3.04 10.62
CA LYS A 2 -14.47 3.44 10.67
C LYS A 2 -14.29 4.49 9.56
N ASN A 3 -13.82 5.68 9.89
CA ASN A 3 -13.57 6.71 8.89
C ASN A 3 -12.10 6.59 8.45
N HIS A 4 -11.87 6.08 7.24
CA HIS A 4 -10.55 5.94 6.63
C HIS A 4 -10.43 6.85 5.41
N THR A 5 -9.23 7.35 5.10
CA THR A 5 -8.97 8.25 3.96
C THR A 5 -9.20 7.54 2.61
N ILE A 6 -8.94 6.24 2.55
CA ILE A 6 -9.30 5.36 1.44
C ILE A 6 -9.94 4.10 2.05
N PRO A 7 -11.20 3.77 1.73
CA PRO A 7 -11.85 2.55 2.21
C PRO A 7 -11.11 1.27 1.81
N LEU A 8 -11.21 0.25 2.64
CA LEU A 8 -10.57 -1.06 2.43
C LEU A 8 -11.64 -2.14 2.24
N VAL A 9 -11.58 -2.80 1.08
CA VAL A 9 -12.46 -3.90 0.67
C VAL A 9 -11.67 -5.20 0.68
N ALA A 10 -12.09 -6.17 1.48
CA ALA A 10 -11.44 -7.48 1.58
C ALA A 10 -12.31 -8.56 0.96
N ILE A 11 -11.72 -9.44 0.13
CA ILE A 11 -12.39 -10.63 -0.40
C ILE A 11 -12.03 -11.83 0.48
N VAL A 12 -13.01 -12.41 1.15
CA VAL A 12 -12.87 -13.58 2.04
C VAL A 12 -13.73 -14.74 1.56
N GLY A 13 -13.37 -15.95 1.98
CA GLY A 13 -14.08 -17.17 1.64
C GLY A 13 -13.16 -18.38 1.63
N ARG A 14 -13.73 -19.58 1.65
CA ARG A 14 -12.96 -20.83 1.63
C ARG A 14 -12.08 -20.95 0.36
N PRO A 15 -11.08 -21.84 0.32
CA PRO A 15 -10.29 -22.05 -0.89
C PRO A 15 -11.14 -22.41 -2.12
N ASN A 16 -10.66 -22.02 -3.31
CA ASN A 16 -11.25 -22.38 -4.62
C ASN A 16 -12.65 -21.84 -4.96
N VAL A 17 -13.23 -20.94 -4.14
CA VAL A 17 -14.48 -20.21 -4.47
C VAL A 17 -14.31 -19.15 -5.56
N GLY A 18 -13.06 -18.84 -5.95
CA GLY A 18 -12.76 -17.89 -7.03
C GLY A 18 -12.42 -16.46 -6.58
N LYS A 19 -11.96 -16.29 -5.33
CA LYS A 19 -11.51 -14.98 -4.78
C LYS A 19 -10.54 -14.24 -5.70
N SER A 20 -9.47 -14.90 -6.16
CA SER A 20 -8.48 -14.30 -7.05
C SER A 20 -9.05 -13.96 -8.43
N THR A 21 -10.06 -14.71 -8.90
CA THR A 21 -10.76 -14.40 -10.15
C THR A 21 -11.61 -13.13 -10.00
N ILE A 22 -12.34 -12.99 -8.87
CA ILE A 22 -13.10 -11.78 -8.52
C ILE A 22 -12.14 -10.59 -8.41
N PHE A 23 -11.04 -10.75 -7.67
CA PHE A 23 -10.00 -9.74 -7.49
C PHE A 23 -9.45 -9.23 -8.83
N ASN A 24 -9.02 -10.15 -9.70
CA ASN A 24 -8.51 -9.80 -11.02
C ASN A 24 -9.57 -9.15 -11.90
N ARG A 25 -10.85 -9.54 -11.75
CA ARG A 25 -11.94 -8.93 -12.51
C ARG A 25 -12.16 -7.47 -12.13
N ILE A 26 -12.24 -7.19 -10.84
CA ILE A 26 -12.43 -5.82 -10.31
C ILE A 26 -11.26 -4.91 -10.70
N ILE A 27 -10.03 -5.45 -10.78
CA ILE A 27 -8.86 -4.68 -11.20
C ILE A 27 -8.78 -4.52 -12.72
N GLY A 28 -9.12 -5.57 -13.48
CA GLY A 28 -8.91 -5.66 -14.92
C GLY A 28 -9.74 -4.66 -15.74
N ASP A 29 -10.92 -4.25 -15.27
CA ASP A 29 -11.79 -3.31 -16.00
C ASP A 29 -11.24 -1.88 -16.08
N ARG A 30 -10.18 -1.52 -15.32
CA ARG A 30 -9.66 -0.14 -15.27
C ARG A 30 -8.14 -0.03 -15.18
N GLN A 31 -7.38 -0.98 -15.72
CA GLN A 31 -5.92 -0.81 -15.87
C GLN A 31 -5.56 0.20 -16.96
N ALA A 32 -5.74 1.48 -16.67
CA ALA A 32 -4.87 2.54 -17.14
C ALA A 32 -4.31 3.20 -15.89
N ILE A 33 -2.99 3.09 -15.68
CA ILE A 33 -2.22 3.71 -14.58
C ILE A 33 -2.14 2.84 -13.31
N VAL A 34 -1.14 1.94 -13.25
CA VAL A 34 -0.08 1.91 -12.21
C VAL A 34 0.94 0.80 -12.57
N SER A 35 2.12 1.27 -12.94
CA SER A 35 3.48 0.69 -12.86
C SER A 35 3.68 -0.84 -12.95
N ASP A 36 3.99 -1.30 -14.16
CA ASP A 36 4.79 -2.52 -14.38
C ASP A 36 6.21 -2.36 -13.84
N ILE A 37 6.43 -2.78 -12.59
CA ILE A 37 7.77 -3.11 -12.11
C ILE A 37 7.95 -4.61 -12.36
N ALA A 38 8.68 -4.94 -13.43
CA ALA A 38 9.13 -6.30 -13.69
C ALA A 38 10.05 -6.75 -12.53
N GLY A 39 9.61 -7.72 -11.74
CA GLY A 39 10.35 -8.28 -10.61
C GLY A 39 9.52 -8.66 -9.38
N THR A 40 8.26 -8.25 -9.29
CA THR A 40 7.36 -8.55 -8.16
C THR A 40 6.11 -9.29 -8.62
N THR A 41 6.28 -10.50 -9.17
CA THR A 41 5.16 -11.31 -9.67
C THR A 41 4.39 -12.07 -8.58
N ARG A 42 4.68 -11.83 -7.30
CA ARG A 42 3.96 -12.44 -6.16
C ARG A 42 3.16 -11.46 -5.29
N ASP A 43 3.19 -10.15 -5.60
CA ASP A 43 2.73 -9.09 -4.68
C ASP A 43 1.36 -8.47 -5.07
N ARG A 44 0.56 -9.15 -5.91
CA ARG A 44 -0.75 -8.66 -6.41
C ARG A 44 -1.90 -8.79 -5.39
N LEU A 45 -1.65 -8.55 -4.12
CA LEU A 45 -2.56 -8.99 -3.03
C LEU A 45 -3.37 -7.86 -2.43
N ILE A 46 -2.90 -6.63 -2.63
CA ILE A 46 -3.55 -5.39 -2.24
C ILE A 46 -3.39 -4.44 -3.42
N THR A 47 -4.47 -3.85 -3.91
CA THR A 47 -4.43 -2.94 -5.05
C THR A 47 -5.44 -1.83 -4.86
N GLN A 48 -5.01 -0.59 -5.03
CA GLN A 48 -5.90 0.55 -5.11
C GLN A 48 -6.66 0.49 -6.44
N THR A 49 -7.97 0.56 -6.37
CA THR A 49 -8.86 0.58 -7.53
C THR A 49 -9.93 1.65 -7.34
N GLU A 50 -10.70 1.91 -8.39
CA GLU A 50 -11.78 2.89 -8.37
C GLU A 50 -13.01 2.32 -9.07
N TRP A 51 -14.17 2.42 -8.42
CA TRP A 51 -15.45 2.04 -9.00
C TRP A 51 -16.48 3.14 -8.78
N ALA A 52 -17.23 3.52 -9.82
CA ALA A 52 -18.22 4.59 -9.76
C ALA A 52 -17.72 5.88 -9.07
N ASN A 53 -16.50 6.32 -9.43
CA ASN A 53 -15.79 7.48 -8.85
C ASN A 53 -15.47 7.37 -7.34
N LYS A 54 -15.56 6.18 -6.75
CA LYS A 54 -15.08 5.90 -5.40
C LYS A 54 -13.81 5.08 -5.46
N THR A 55 -12.74 5.62 -4.91
CA THR A 55 -11.45 4.94 -4.77
C THR A 55 -11.42 4.12 -3.49
N PHE A 56 -10.94 2.89 -3.57
CA PHE A 56 -10.77 2.01 -2.41
C PHE A 56 -9.59 1.04 -2.63
N LEU A 57 -9.05 0.50 -1.54
CA LEU A 57 -8.08 -0.58 -1.56
C LEU A 57 -8.82 -1.92 -1.64
N LEU A 58 -8.48 -2.77 -2.60
CA LEU A 58 -9.00 -4.13 -2.73
C LEU A 58 -7.96 -5.15 -2.30
N VAL A 59 -8.36 -6.17 -1.53
CA VAL A 59 -7.45 -7.18 -0.97
C VAL A 59 -7.96 -8.60 -1.21
N ASP A 60 -7.10 -9.47 -1.74
CA ASP A 60 -7.33 -10.92 -1.80
C ASP A 60 -6.67 -11.60 -0.59
N THR A 61 -7.47 -11.99 0.40
CA THR A 61 -6.95 -12.61 1.63
C THR A 61 -6.35 -13.99 1.38
N GLY A 62 -6.76 -14.68 0.30
CA GLY A 62 -6.23 -16.01 -0.03
C GLY A 62 -4.79 -15.98 -0.54
N GLY A 63 -4.39 -14.89 -1.20
CA GLY A 63 -3.04 -14.78 -1.74
C GLY A 63 -2.00 -14.22 -0.74
N LEU A 64 -2.41 -13.48 0.30
CA LEU A 64 -1.54 -12.98 1.40
C LEU A 64 -0.75 -14.08 2.11
N GLU A 65 -1.27 -15.30 2.16
CA GLU A 65 -0.64 -16.42 2.87
C GLU A 65 0.20 -17.33 1.97
N SER A 66 -0.07 -17.33 0.66
CA SER A 66 0.66 -18.15 -0.33
C SER A 66 2.13 -17.74 -0.46
N ALA A 67 2.47 -16.53 -0.01
CA ALA A 67 3.83 -16.00 -0.02
C ALA A 67 4.74 -16.59 1.06
N ASN A 68 4.19 -17.25 2.11
CA ASN A 68 4.95 -17.56 3.33
C ASN A 68 5.08 -19.04 3.73
N THR A 69 4.45 -20.03 3.09
CA THR A 69 4.65 -21.44 3.52
C THR A 69 4.40 -22.50 2.43
N ASN A 70 5.23 -23.55 2.40
CA ASN A 70 4.94 -24.85 1.77
C ASN A 70 4.22 -25.73 2.81
N LEU A 71 2.91 -25.99 2.70
CA LEU A 71 2.18 -26.82 3.69
C LEU A 71 1.11 -27.72 3.05
N SER A 72 0.77 -28.81 3.78
CA SER A 72 0.33 -30.11 3.22
C SER A 72 -0.86 -30.78 3.93
N THR A 73 -1.58 -30.13 4.87
CA THR A 73 -2.76 -30.74 5.52
C THR A 73 -4.03 -29.87 5.53
N ALA A 74 -5.21 -30.49 5.52
CA ALA A 74 -6.51 -29.81 5.43
C ALA A 74 -6.88 -29.01 6.70
N TYR A 75 -6.46 -29.46 7.89
CA TYR A 75 -6.73 -28.76 9.15
C TYR A 75 -6.01 -27.41 9.24
N GLU A 76 -4.76 -27.34 8.77
CA GLU A 76 -3.98 -26.10 8.73
C GLU A 76 -4.57 -25.07 7.77
N ILE A 77 -5.31 -25.50 6.74
CA ILE A 77 -6.00 -24.62 5.78
C ILE A 77 -7.23 -23.96 6.44
N LEU A 78 -7.93 -24.67 7.33
CA LEU A 78 -9.14 -24.16 7.99
C LEU A 78 -8.83 -23.12 9.07
N ASP A 79 -7.82 -23.33 9.91
CA ASP A 79 -7.39 -22.34 10.90
C ASP A 79 -6.87 -21.05 10.24
N LYS A 80 -6.27 -21.18 9.05
CA LYS A 80 -5.85 -20.04 8.22
C LYS A 80 -7.04 -19.22 7.72
N VAL A 81 -8.07 -19.86 7.15
CA VAL A 81 -9.31 -19.17 6.72
C VAL A 81 -9.93 -18.41 7.89
N LYS A 82 -9.95 -19.00 9.09
CA LYS A 82 -10.45 -18.33 10.30
C LYS A 82 -9.65 -17.07 10.64
N SER A 83 -8.32 -17.14 10.56
CA SER A 83 -7.46 -15.97 10.80
C SER A 83 -7.66 -14.86 9.77
N GLN A 84 -7.88 -15.19 8.50
CA GLN A 84 -8.16 -14.23 7.42
C GLN A 84 -9.47 -13.47 7.68
N VAL A 85 -10.51 -14.20 8.10
CA VAL A 85 -11.82 -13.63 8.42
C VAL A 85 -11.73 -12.67 9.60
N ASP A 86 -11.00 -13.03 10.66
CA ASP A 86 -10.83 -12.17 11.83
C ASP A 86 -10.06 -10.87 11.48
N VAL A 87 -9.05 -10.97 10.59
CA VAL A 87 -8.34 -9.80 10.05
C VAL A 87 -9.28 -8.93 9.21
N ALA A 88 -10.07 -9.52 8.31
CA ALA A 88 -11.02 -8.78 7.49
C ALA A 88 -12.09 -8.05 8.32
N ILE A 89 -12.63 -8.69 9.36
CA ILE A 89 -13.58 -8.04 10.29
C ILE A 89 -12.95 -6.85 11.02
N SER A 90 -11.71 -7.01 11.46
CA SER A 90 -10.97 -5.98 12.21
C SER A 90 -10.53 -4.81 11.32
N ASP A 91 -10.13 -5.10 10.08
CA ASP A 91 -9.41 -4.16 9.23
C ASP A 91 -10.05 -3.89 7.86
N ALA A 92 -11.23 -4.41 7.54
CA ALA A 92 -11.97 -3.99 6.33
C ALA A 92 -13.11 -3.02 6.69
N ASP A 93 -13.43 -2.15 5.75
CA ASP A 93 -14.64 -1.32 5.77
C ASP A 93 -15.81 -2.08 5.17
N VAL A 94 -15.55 -2.82 4.09
CA VAL A 94 -16.49 -3.71 3.41
C VAL A 94 -15.82 -5.07 3.18
N ILE A 95 -16.57 -6.15 3.37
CA ILE A 95 -16.11 -7.52 3.19
C ILE A 95 -16.94 -8.16 2.10
N ILE A 96 -16.30 -8.59 1.01
CA ILE A 96 -16.91 -9.46 0.01
C ILE A 96 -16.72 -10.89 0.48
N PHE A 97 -17.79 -11.52 0.96
CA PHE A 97 -17.76 -12.94 1.29
C PHE A 97 -18.15 -13.76 0.07
N SER A 98 -17.16 -14.42 -0.52
CA SER A 98 -17.33 -15.24 -1.72
C SER A 98 -17.62 -16.69 -1.37
N THR A 99 -18.72 -17.21 -1.90
CA THR A 99 -19.10 -18.64 -1.89
C THR A 99 -19.18 -19.18 -3.32
N ASP A 100 -19.54 -20.45 -3.47
CA ASP A 100 -19.53 -21.16 -4.76
C ASP A 100 -20.88 -21.83 -5.02
N ALA A 101 -21.58 -21.37 -6.07
CA ALA A 101 -22.86 -21.90 -6.50
C ALA A 101 -22.80 -23.38 -6.90
N THR A 102 -21.63 -23.89 -7.31
CA THR A 102 -21.51 -25.27 -7.79
C THR A 102 -21.48 -26.31 -6.68
N THR A 103 -21.00 -25.92 -5.50
CA THR A 103 -20.92 -26.80 -4.33
C THR A 103 -22.06 -26.57 -3.34
N GLY A 104 -22.78 -25.46 -3.49
CA GLY A 104 -23.73 -24.96 -2.51
C GLY A 104 -23.05 -24.52 -1.20
N ILE A 105 -23.86 -24.36 -0.15
CA ILE A 105 -23.39 -24.02 1.20
C ILE A 105 -22.62 -25.20 1.83
N THR A 106 -21.38 -24.95 2.24
CA THR A 106 -20.56 -25.92 2.99
C THR A 106 -20.49 -25.60 4.50
N PRO A 107 -20.09 -26.55 5.37
CA PRO A 107 -19.86 -26.27 6.79
C PRO A 107 -18.86 -25.14 7.03
N ASP A 108 -17.83 -25.02 6.19
CA ASP A 108 -16.84 -23.94 6.26
C ASP A 108 -17.49 -22.58 5.98
N ASP A 109 -18.41 -22.51 5.00
CA ASP A 109 -19.14 -21.27 4.70
C ASP A 109 -20.04 -20.87 5.88
N VAL A 110 -20.64 -21.84 6.56
CA VAL A 110 -21.46 -21.59 7.76
C VAL A 110 -20.61 -21.05 8.91
N GLU A 111 -19.43 -21.62 9.15
CA GLU A 111 -18.52 -21.14 10.20
C GLU A 111 -18.01 -19.73 9.92
N VAL A 112 -17.58 -19.46 8.68
CA VAL A 112 -17.16 -18.12 8.26
C VAL A 112 -18.32 -17.12 8.38
N ALA A 113 -19.53 -17.50 7.95
CA ALA A 113 -20.71 -16.65 8.07
C ALA A 113 -21.08 -16.35 9.53
N GLN A 114 -20.90 -17.30 10.46
CA GLN A 114 -21.10 -17.07 11.89
C GLN A 114 -20.19 -15.96 12.42
N LYS A 115 -18.90 -15.96 12.03
CA LYS A 115 -17.97 -14.89 12.40
C LYS A 115 -18.34 -13.56 11.75
N LEU A 116 -18.63 -13.57 10.46
CA LEU A 116 -18.95 -12.37 9.68
C LEU A 116 -20.26 -11.69 10.12
N ARG A 117 -21.20 -12.41 10.74
CA ARG A 117 -22.40 -11.80 11.33
C ARG A 117 -22.09 -10.71 12.35
N VAL A 118 -20.96 -10.80 13.06
CA VAL A 118 -20.50 -9.77 14.00
C VAL A 118 -20.16 -8.46 13.27
N ALA A 119 -19.70 -8.53 12.02
CA ALA A 119 -19.41 -7.36 11.18
C ALA A 119 -20.68 -6.69 10.60
N GLY A 120 -21.84 -7.36 10.67
CA GLY A 120 -23.14 -6.81 10.29
C GLY A 120 -23.17 -6.28 8.84
N ASN A 121 -23.61 -5.02 8.68
CA ASN A 121 -23.83 -4.37 7.39
C ASN A 121 -22.56 -4.19 6.53
N GLN A 122 -21.37 -4.53 7.03
CA GLN A 122 -20.12 -4.47 6.28
C GLN A 122 -19.98 -5.59 5.25
N VAL A 123 -20.82 -6.63 5.31
CA VAL A 123 -20.66 -7.84 4.48
C VAL A 123 -21.53 -7.76 3.22
N VAL A 124 -20.94 -8.13 2.09
CA VAL A 124 -21.61 -8.36 0.81
C VAL A 124 -21.41 -9.82 0.43
N LEU A 125 -22.50 -10.58 0.30
CA LEU A 125 -22.45 -12.00 -0.02
C LEU A 125 -22.42 -12.20 -1.55
N ALA A 126 -21.33 -12.75 -2.05
CA ALA A 126 -21.10 -13.00 -3.47
C ALA A 126 -21.11 -14.51 -3.76
N VAL A 127 -22.11 -14.98 -4.49
CA VAL A 127 -22.24 -16.41 -4.84
C VAL A 127 -21.68 -16.63 -6.24
N ASN A 128 -20.42 -17.07 -6.30
CA ASN A 128 -19.66 -17.14 -7.53
C ASN A 128 -19.93 -18.42 -8.33
N LYS A 129 -19.53 -18.45 -9.60
CA LYS A 129 -19.75 -19.55 -10.56
C LYS A 129 -21.22 -19.80 -10.91
N ALA A 130 -22.07 -18.78 -10.74
CA ALA A 130 -23.44 -18.75 -11.24
C ALA A 130 -23.46 -18.52 -12.76
N ASP A 131 -22.90 -19.46 -13.52
CA ASP A 131 -22.65 -19.33 -14.96
C ASP A 131 -23.88 -19.63 -15.83
N ASN A 132 -25.00 -20.01 -15.21
CA ASN A 132 -26.26 -20.34 -15.89
C ASN A 132 -27.48 -20.04 -15.01
N PHE A 133 -28.64 -20.00 -15.64
CA PHE A 133 -29.92 -19.65 -14.99
C PHE A 133 -30.28 -20.56 -13.81
N GLN A 134 -29.98 -21.87 -13.89
CA GLN A 134 -30.27 -22.79 -12.81
C GLN A 134 -29.45 -22.44 -11.56
N ARG A 135 -28.14 -22.19 -11.72
CA ARG A 135 -27.26 -21.81 -10.60
C ARG A 135 -27.58 -20.44 -10.02
N GLU A 136 -28.05 -19.52 -10.87
CA GLU A 136 -28.57 -18.23 -10.43
C GLU A 136 -29.82 -18.42 -9.55
N ALA A 137 -30.76 -19.30 -9.94
CA ALA A 137 -31.92 -19.64 -9.13
C ALA A 137 -31.54 -20.35 -7.81
N ASP A 138 -30.56 -21.25 -7.87
CA ASP A 138 -30.06 -22.01 -6.70
C ASP A 138 -29.38 -21.08 -5.67
N THR A 139 -28.99 -19.87 -6.07
CA THR A 139 -28.40 -18.85 -5.16
C THR A 139 -29.35 -18.48 -4.01
N SER A 140 -30.66 -18.72 -4.17
CA SER A 140 -31.66 -18.55 -3.11
C SER A 140 -31.37 -19.39 -1.84
N GLU A 141 -30.62 -20.49 -1.93
CA GLU A 141 -30.27 -21.24 -0.72
C GLU A 141 -29.33 -20.45 0.21
N PHE A 142 -28.53 -19.53 -0.34
CA PHE A 142 -27.50 -18.80 0.39
C PHE A 142 -28.06 -17.76 1.37
N TYR A 143 -29.36 -17.44 1.29
CA TYR A 143 -30.07 -16.71 2.34
C TYR A 143 -29.92 -17.37 3.72
N LYS A 144 -29.74 -18.70 3.78
CA LYS A 144 -29.54 -19.45 5.05
C LYS A 144 -28.30 -18.98 5.84
N LEU A 145 -27.34 -18.33 5.19
CA LEU A 145 -26.14 -17.79 5.85
C LEU A 145 -26.45 -16.54 6.71
N GLY A 146 -27.58 -15.87 6.46
CA GLY A 146 -28.03 -14.74 7.26
C GLY A 146 -27.17 -13.48 7.11
N LEU A 147 -26.64 -13.23 5.91
CA LEU A 147 -25.73 -12.11 5.59
C LEU A 147 -26.34 -11.10 4.60
N GLY A 148 -27.67 -11.05 4.51
CA GLY A 148 -28.39 -10.24 3.53
C GLY A 148 -28.60 -10.96 2.19
N ASP A 149 -28.88 -10.17 1.15
CA ASP A 149 -29.23 -10.69 -0.18
C ASP A 149 -27.98 -11.25 -0.89
N PRO A 150 -27.98 -12.55 -1.29
CA PRO A 150 -26.88 -13.14 -2.03
C PRO A 150 -26.86 -12.60 -3.46
N ILE A 151 -25.70 -12.12 -3.91
CA ILE A 151 -25.50 -11.60 -5.25
C ILE A 151 -24.90 -12.72 -6.11
N PRO A 152 -25.64 -13.28 -7.09
CA PRO A 152 -25.10 -14.28 -8.00
C PRO A 152 -24.10 -13.62 -8.95
N ILE A 153 -22.91 -14.21 -9.07
CA ILE A 153 -21.88 -13.71 -9.99
C ILE A 153 -21.21 -14.84 -10.78
N SER A 154 -20.68 -14.49 -11.94
CA SER A 154 -19.64 -15.26 -12.62
C SER A 154 -18.43 -14.39 -12.85
N ALA A 155 -17.44 -14.49 -11.96
CA ALA A 155 -16.19 -13.74 -12.10
C ALA A 155 -15.41 -14.11 -13.38
N TYR A 156 -15.56 -15.36 -13.84
CA TYR A 156 -14.92 -15.82 -15.07
C TYR A 156 -15.58 -15.22 -16.32
N HIS A 157 -16.92 -15.15 -16.37
CA HIS A 157 -17.66 -14.61 -17.50
C HIS A 157 -18.01 -13.11 -17.40
N ASN A 158 -17.56 -12.43 -16.34
CA ASN A 158 -17.87 -11.03 -16.03
C ASN A 158 -19.39 -10.76 -15.90
N HIS A 159 -20.10 -11.64 -15.21
CA HIS A 159 -21.54 -11.51 -14.98
C HIS A 159 -21.83 -11.18 -13.50
N GLY A 160 -22.76 -10.28 -13.22
CA GLY A 160 -23.15 -9.85 -11.87
C GLY A 160 -22.10 -9.02 -11.10
N ILE A 161 -20.97 -8.69 -11.73
CA ILE A 161 -19.88 -7.93 -11.09
C ILE A 161 -20.28 -6.49 -10.82
N ASP A 162 -21.04 -5.87 -11.73
CA ASP A 162 -21.55 -4.51 -11.55
C ASP A 162 -22.47 -4.43 -10.32
N ASP A 163 -23.39 -5.39 -10.16
CA ASP A 163 -24.31 -5.47 -9.02
C ASP A 163 -23.55 -5.70 -7.71
N LEU A 164 -22.58 -6.61 -7.73
CA LEU A 164 -21.67 -6.83 -6.60
C LEU A 164 -20.98 -5.52 -6.20
N MET A 165 -20.42 -4.80 -7.17
CA MET A 165 -19.65 -3.60 -6.91
C MET A 165 -20.51 -2.40 -6.53
N MET A 166 -21.73 -2.26 -7.06
CA MET A 166 -22.70 -1.28 -6.59
C MET A 166 -23.02 -1.50 -5.10
N SER A 167 -23.30 -2.75 -4.72
CA SER A 167 -23.54 -3.15 -3.33
C SER A 167 -22.34 -2.86 -2.41
N VAL A 168 -21.12 -3.05 -2.90
CA VAL A 168 -19.88 -2.67 -2.18
C VAL A 168 -19.78 -1.15 -2.03
N VAL A 169 -19.91 -0.39 -3.12
CA VAL A 169 -19.77 1.07 -3.18
C VAL A 169 -20.78 1.79 -2.28
N GLU A 170 -22.00 1.27 -2.17
CA GLU A 170 -23.04 1.79 -1.26
C GLU A 170 -22.67 1.66 0.21
N ARG A 171 -21.91 0.61 0.57
CA ARG A 171 -21.46 0.34 1.94
C ARG A 171 -20.13 1.02 2.29
N LEU A 172 -19.41 1.56 1.31
CA LEU A 172 -18.17 2.29 1.58
C LEU A 172 -18.46 3.52 2.45
N PRO A 173 -17.65 3.78 3.50
CA PRO A 173 -17.79 4.99 4.29
C PRO A 173 -17.66 6.22 3.40
N ARG A 174 -18.41 7.28 3.72
CA ARG A 174 -18.26 8.57 3.02
C ARG A 174 -16.90 9.16 3.41
N ASN A 175 -16.09 9.48 2.42
CA ASN A 175 -14.80 10.15 2.60
C ASN A 175 -15.03 11.62 2.96
N ASP A 176 -15.31 11.91 4.23
CA ASP A 176 -15.39 13.29 4.74
C ASP A 176 -14.04 13.77 5.31
N LEU A 177 -12.94 13.03 5.09
CA LEU A 177 -11.67 13.20 5.82
C LEU A 177 -10.63 14.13 5.19
N ASP A 178 -10.90 14.75 4.03
CA ASP A 178 -9.93 15.68 3.43
C ASP A 178 -9.70 16.98 4.24
N ASN A 179 -10.45 17.20 5.33
CA ASN A 179 -10.42 18.48 6.05
C ASN A 179 -9.91 18.47 7.52
N GLU A 180 -9.56 17.33 8.15
CA GLU A 180 -9.41 17.33 9.63
C GLU A 180 -8.05 16.90 10.20
N LEU A 181 -7.07 16.46 9.39
CA LEU A 181 -5.71 16.19 9.91
C LEU A 181 -4.80 17.41 9.73
N GLN A 182 -5.00 18.44 10.55
CA GLN A 182 -4.11 19.60 10.61
C GLN A 182 -2.75 19.19 11.20
N SER A 183 -1.80 18.86 10.32
CA SER A 183 -0.38 18.71 10.68
C SER A 183 0.50 19.08 9.50
N ASP A 184 1.67 19.65 9.76
CA ASP A 184 2.63 19.96 8.70
C ASP A 184 3.13 18.70 7.97
N VAL A 185 3.32 17.60 8.71
CA VAL A 185 3.79 16.33 8.15
C VAL A 185 3.07 15.14 8.77
N ARG A 186 2.55 14.24 7.94
CA ARG A 186 2.02 12.93 8.39
C ARG A 186 3.07 11.84 8.16
N LEU A 187 3.53 11.24 9.26
CA LEU A 187 4.66 10.29 9.29
C LEU A 187 4.21 8.92 9.79
N SER A 188 4.47 7.85 9.03
CA SER A 188 4.27 6.47 9.50
C SER A 188 5.60 5.79 9.87
N ILE A 189 5.56 4.83 10.79
CA ILE A 189 6.72 4.02 11.18
C ILE A 189 6.43 2.56 10.87
N ILE A 190 7.10 2.02 9.85
CA ILE A 190 6.89 0.67 9.34
C ILE A 190 8.16 -0.18 9.43
N GLY A 191 8.01 -1.49 9.28
CA GLY A 191 9.11 -2.45 9.33
C GLY A 191 8.71 -3.75 10.02
N ARG A 192 9.58 -4.76 9.96
CA ARG A 192 9.33 -6.10 10.52
C ARG A 192 9.18 -6.08 12.03
N ALA A 193 8.70 -7.18 12.62
CA ALA A 193 8.68 -7.33 14.07
C ALA A 193 10.08 -7.12 14.67
N ASN A 194 10.15 -6.60 15.90
CA ASN A 194 11.38 -6.52 16.71
C ASN A 194 12.53 -5.63 16.18
N VAL A 195 12.38 -4.93 15.05
CA VAL A 195 13.36 -3.93 14.54
C VAL A 195 13.47 -2.66 15.41
N GLY A 196 12.65 -2.54 16.44
CA GLY A 196 12.68 -1.42 17.40
C GLY A 196 11.73 -0.25 17.08
N LYS A 197 10.66 -0.48 16.29
CA LYS A 197 9.63 0.54 16.01
C LYS A 197 9.03 1.16 17.28
N SER A 198 8.68 0.35 18.28
CA SER A 198 8.07 0.83 19.53
C SER A 198 9.05 1.62 20.39
N GLN A 199 10.33 1.22 20.40
CA GLN A 199 11.38 2.00 21.05
C GLN A 199 11.59 3.34 20.32
N LEU A 200 11.58 3.34 18.98
CA LEU A 200 11.71 4.55 18.19
C LEU A 200 10.53 5.51 18.43
N LEU A 201 9.30 4.98 18.41
CA LEU A 201 8.09 5.74 18.74
C LEU A 201 8.22 6.39 20.13
N ASN A 202 8.58 5.62 21.15
CA ASN A 202 8.75 6.13 22.51
C ASN A 202 9.87 7.17 22.60
N ALA A 203 10.98 6.97 21.89
CA ALA A 203 12.06 7.95 21.84
C ALA A 203 11.64 9.25 21.14
N LEU A 204 10.70 9.19 20.20
CA LEU A 204 10.15 10.37 19.53
C LEU A 204 9.12 11.11 20.40
N THR A 205 8.29 10.39 21.17
CA THR A 205 7.20 10.96 21.98
C THR A 205 7.56 11.25 23.44
N GLY A 206 8.61 10.62 23.97
CA GLY A 206 8.93 10.60 25.41
C GLY A 206 9.91 11.68 25.88
N ASP A 207 10.54 12.42 24.99
CA ASP A 207 11.23 13.67 25.35
C ASP A 207 10.22 14.82 25.28
N ASN A 208 10.43 15.88 26.07
CA ASN A 208 9.68 17.14 26.10
C ASN A 208 9.68 17.93 24.75
N ARG A 209 9.69 17.25 23.60
CA ARG A 209 9.14 17.77 22.35
C ARG A 209 7.65 17.89 22.61
N SER A 210 7.20 19.12 22.88
CA SER A 210 5.84 19.41 23.34
C SER A 210 4.83 18.53 22.61
N ILE A 211 4.25 17.57 23.33
CA ILE A 211 3.07 16.86 22.87
C ILE A 211 2.03 17.94 22.74
N VAL A 212 1.70 18.34 21.50
CA VAL A 212 0.62 19.29 21.27
C VAL A 212 -0.66 18.48 21.44
N SER A 213 -1.17 18.48 22.68
CA SER A 213 -2.36 17.73 23.09
C SER A 213 -3.62 18.21 22.36
N ASP A 214 -3.65 19.46 21.89
CA ASP A 214 -4.92 20.14 21.65
C ASP A 214 -5.05 20.68 20.21
N ILE A 215 -4.74 19.85 19.19
CA ILE A 215 -5.19 20.15 17.82
C ILE A 215 -6.66 19.70 17.71
N PRO A 216 -7.63 20.62 17.49
CA PRO A 216 -9.04 20.25 17.27
C PRO A 216 -9.14 19.33 16.06
N GLY A 217 -9.72 18.13 16.22
CA GLY A 217 -9.78 17.07 15.20
C GLY A 217 -9.04 15.78 15.55
N THR A 218 -8.17 15.80 16.57
CA THR A 218 -7.49 14.59 17.08
C THR A 218 -8.35 13.73 18.00
N THR A 219 -9.58 14.15 18.31
CA THR A 219 -10.41 13.60 19.39
C THR A 219 -11.43 12.54 18.96
N ARG A 220 -11.11 11.64 18.01
CA ARG A 220 -12.01 10.51 17.76
C ARG A 220 -11.42 9.12 17.55
N ASP A 221 -10.10 8.99 17.44
CA ASP A 221 -9.43 7.70 17.57
C ASP A 221 -8.08 7.88 18.29
N ALA A 222 -7.94 7.28 19.47
CA ALA A 222 -6.76 7.32 20.34
C ALA A 222 -5.53 6.56 19.78
N ILE A 223 -5.30 6.62 18.46
CA ILE A 223 -4.40 5.74 17.71
C ILE A 223 -3.16 6.48 17.19
N ASP A 224 -3.23 7.78 16.94
CA ASP A 224 -2.13 8.59 16.40
C ASP A 224 -1.46 9.44 17.50
N SER A 225 -0.20 9.85 17.31
CA SER A 225 0.52 10.71 18.27
C SER A 225 1.09 11.94 17.58
N SER A 226 0.95 13.12 18.17
CA SER A 226 1.54 14.36 17.62
C SER A 226 2.84 14.73 18.34
N ILE A 227 3.86 15.16 17.58
CA ILE A 227 5.11 15.71 18.11
C ILE A 227 5.40 17.07 17.46
N SER A 228 6.03 17.98 18.21
CA SER A 228 6.59 19.22 17.65
C SER A 228 8.09 19.08 17.40
N TYR A 229 8.54 19.49 16.21
CA TYR A 229 9.95 19.49 15.85
C TYR A 229 10.28 20.68 14.94
N LYS A 230 11.15 21.60 15.39
CA LYS A 230 11.53 22.83 14.66
C LYS A 230 10.32 23.63 14.16
N ASP A 231 9.38 23.89 15.07
CA ASP A 231 8.13 24.62 14.80
C ASP A 231 7.21 23.95 13.75
N LYS A 232 7.47 22.68 13.44
CA LYS A 232 6.62 21.84 12.60
C LYS A 232 5.93 20.78 13.43
N SER A 233 4.62 20.67 13.25
CA SER A 233 3.82 19.60 13.79
C SER A 233 3.97 18.33 12.94
N ILE A 234 4.37 17.23 13.56
CA ILE A 234 4.48 15.93 12.90
C ILE A 234 3.47 14.99 13.55
N LEU A 235 2.50 14.53 12.75
CA LEU A 235 1.54 13.52 13.17
C LEU A 235 2.09 12.13 12.87
N LEU A 236 2.35 11.35 13.91
CA LEU A 236 2.73 9.95 13.84
C LEU A 236 1.46 9.10 13.66
N ILE A 237 1.36 8.43 12.52
CA ILE A 237 0.21 7.61 12.12
C ILE A 237 0.35 6.18 12.66
N ASP A 238 -0.76 5.62 13.15
CA ASP A 238 -0.93 4.23 13.63
C ASP A 238 0.05 3.84 14.76
N THR A 239 0.09 4.68 15.79
CA THR A 239 0.93 4.46 16.97
C THR A 239 0.39 3.38 17.91
N ALA A 240 -0.93 3.13 17.92
CA ALA A 240 -1.52 2.07 18.74
C ALA A 240 -1.11 0.65 18.28
N GLY A 241 -0.96 0.42 16.96
CA GLY A 241 -0.44 -0.84 16.43
C GLY A 241 0.97 -1.15 16.92
N ILE A 242 1.82 -0.12 17.01
CA ILE A 242 3.19 -0.21 17.52
C ILE A 242 3.21 -0.46 19.03
N ARG A 243 2.34 0.20 19.80
CA ARG A 243 2.25 0.05 21.27
C ARG A 243 1.69 -1.31 21.69
N ARG A 244 0.67 -1.84 21.00
CA ARG A 244 0.10 -3.17 21.29
C ARG A 244 1.06 -4.32 20.97
N ARG A 245 1.91 -4.18 19.95
CA ARG A 245 2.94 -5.18 19.61
C ARG A 245 4.02 -5.39 20.66
N GLY A 246 4.16 -4.49 21.63
CA GLY A 246 5.06 -4.71 22.78
C GLY A 246 4.60 -5.84 23.71
N ARG A 247 3.41 -6.43 23.49
CA ARG A 247 2.77 -7.40 24.41
C ARG A 247 2.15 -8.65 23.77
N ILE A 248 2.43 -9.04 22.51
CA ILE A 248 1.68 -10.13 21.84
C ILE A 248 2.56 -11.31 21.37
N GLU A 249 2.01 -12.51 21.56
CA GLU A 249 2.47 -13.87 21.27
C GLU A 249 2.74 -14.15 19.76
N PRO A 250 3.53 -15.21 19.44
CA PRO A 250 3.85 -15.59 18.05
C PRO A 250 2.61 -16.08 17.29
N GLY A 251 2.41 -15.63 16.05
CA GLY A 251 1.38 -16.17 15.15
C GLY A 251 0.57 -15.15 14.34
N VAL A 252 0.77 -13.83 14.54
CA VAL A 252 -0.11 -12.79 13.98
C VAL A 252 0.59 -11.90 12.93
N GLU A 253 1.29 -12.50 11.96
CA GLU A 253 1.99 -11.73 10.91
C GLU A 253 1.04 -11.02 9.93
N ASN A 254 -0.14 -11.62 9.64
CA ASN A 254 -1.13 -11.09 8.68
C ASN A 254 -1.76 -9.76 9.14
N TYR A 255 -1.92 -9.54 10.45
CA TYR A 255 -2.36 -8.25 11.03
C TYR A 255 -1.38 -7.10 10.71
N SER A 256 -0.16 -7.40 10.30
CA SER A 256 0.85 -6.39 10.03
C SER A 256 0.69 -5.68 8.72
N VAL A 257 0.21 -6.37 7.69
CA VAL A 257 0.24 -5.84 6.33
C VAL A 257 -0.87 -4.82 6.13
N MET A 258 -2.12 -5.18 6.45
CA MET A 258 -3.29 -4.30 6.29
C MET A 258 -3.16 -3.00 7.09
N ARG A 259 -2.68 -3.10 8.33
CA ARG A 259 -2.41 -1.91 9.17
C ARG A 259 -1.28 -1.06 8.64
N SER A 260 -0.18 -1.68 8.19
CA SER A 260 0.90 -0.93 7.54
C SER A 260 0.38 -0.19 6.31
N MET A 261 -0.48 -0.80 5.50
CA MET A 261 -1.09 -0.15 4.34
C MET A 261 -1.98 1.03 4.72
N ARG A 262 -2.84 0.88 5.75
CA ARG A 262 -3.65 2.00 6.25
C ARG A 262 -2.79 3.14 6.78
N ALA A 263 -1.71 2.81 7.50
CA ALA A 263 -0.77 3.80 7.99
C ALA A 263 -0.05 4.52 6.84
N LEU A 264 0.31 3.78 5.78
CA LEU A 264 0.90 4.33 4.56
C LEU A 264 -0.05 5.31 3.87
N GLU A 265 -1.32 4.94 3.67
CA GLU A 265 -2.30 5.79 2.99
C GLU A 265 -2.57 7.13 3.69
N ARG A 266 -2.52 7.13 5.03
CA ARG A 266 -2.71 8.34 5.84
C ARG A 266 -1.42 9.15 6.01
N SER A 267 -0.26 8.60 5.63
CA SER A 267 1.05 9.25 5.75
C SER A 267 1.51 9.88 4.44
N GLU A 268 2.36 10.88 4.52
CA GLU A 268 3.05 11.48 3.37
C GLU A 268 4.47 10.92 3.26
N VAL A 269 5.10 10.67 4.42
CA VAL A 269 6.43 10.09 4.55
C VAL A 269 6.37 8.87 5.48
N SER A 270 7.18 7.86 5.19
CA SER A 270 7.25 6.61 5.95
C SER A 270 8.69 6.31 6.34
N LEU A 271 8.90 6.00 7.62
CA LEU A 271 10.15 5.46 8.13
C LEU A 271 10.14 3.95 7.94
N LEU A 272 10.98 3.44 7.03
CA LEU A 272 11.26 2.01 6.94
C LEU A 272 12.35 1.66 7.95
N VAL A 273 11.95 1.13 9.10
CA VAL A 273 12.87 0.75 10.18
C VAL A 273 13.42 -0.65 9.91
N ILE A 274 14.74 -0.75 9.81
CA ILE A 274 15.47 -2.01 9.67
C ILE A 274 16.44 -2.20 10.84
N ASP A 275 16.75 -3.45 11.17
CA ASP A 275 17.66 -3.79 12.27
C ASP A 275 19.12 -3.74 11.82
N ALA A 276 20.00 -3.05 12.56
CA ALA A 276 21.44 -3.03 12.30
C ALA A 276 22.09 -4.42 12.35
N THR A 277 21.55 -5.36 13.14
CA THR A 277 22.08 -6.73 13.24
C THR A 277 21.71 -7.59 12.04
N GLU A 278 20.66 -7.22 11.31
CA GLU A 278 20.12 -7.99 10.18
C GLU A 278 19.63 -7.04 9.08
N LEU A 279 20.57 -6.56 8.26
CA LEU A 279 20.31 -5.54 7.25
C LEU A 279 19.57 -6.08 6.03
N ALA A 280 18.53 -5.35 5.62
CA ALA A 280 17.83 -5.50 4.34
C ALA A 280 17.45 -6.95 4.02
N THR A 281 16.58 -7.52 4.85
CA THR A 281 16.01 -8.86 4.63
C THR A 281 14.97 -8.86 3.50
N GLY A 282 14.50 -10.06 3.11
CA GLY A 282 13.39 -10.20 2.16
C GLY A 282 12.11 -9.54 2.66
N GLN A 283 11.78 -9.72 3.94
CA GLN A 283 10.63 -9.07 4.57
C GLN A 283 10.77 -7.54 4.61
N ASP A 284 11.98 -6.98 4.84
CA ASP A 284 12.18 -5.52 4.77
C ASP A 284 11.96 -4.99 3.35
N SER A 285 12.41 -5.75 2.35
CA SER A 285 12.23 -5.41 0.94
C SER A 285 10.76 -5.47 0.53
N HIS A 286 10.00 -6.41 1.09
CA HIS A 286 8.56 -6.50 0.86
C HIS A 286 7.80 -5.35 1.53
N VAL A 287 8.14 -4.97 2.77
CA VAL A 287 7.54 -3.78 3.40
C VAL A 287 7.89 -2.50 2.60
N ALA A 288 9.10 -2.41 2.07
CA ALA A 288 9.52 -1.28 1.23
C ALA A 288 8.73 -1.19 -0.08
N SER A 289 8.35 -2.32 -0.69
CA SER A 289 7.59 -2.32 -1.94
C SER A 289 6.19 -1.70 -1.75
N TYR A 290 5.57 -1.92 -0.59
CA TYR A 290 4.30 -1.29 -0.23
C TYR A 290 4.37 0.24 -0.17
N VAL A 291 5.45 0.80 0.40
CA VAL A 291 5.65 2.26 0.42
C VAL A 291 5.76 2.83 -0.99
N LEU A 292 6.49 2.12 -1.85
CA LEU A 292 6.69 2.50 -3.24
C LEU A 292 5.38 2.43 -4.03
N GLN A 293 4.56 1.40 -3.81
CA GLN A 293 3.23 1.24 -4.43
C GLN A 293 2.26 2.33 -3.99
N ALA A 294 2.29 2.73 -2.71
CA ALA A 294 1.50 3.83 -2.16
C ALA A 294 2.06 5.22 -2.54
N TYR A 295 3.16 5.28 -3.30
CA TYR A 295 3.87 6.51 -3.68
C TYR A 295 4.20 7.44 -2.50
N ARG A 296 4.48 6.90 -1.31
CA ARG A 296 4.83 7.73 -0.14
C ARG A 296 6.32 8.03 -0.11
N GLY A 297 6.68 9.19 0.44
CA GLY A 297 8.06 9.50 0.75
C GLY A 297 8.64 8.43 1.67
N ILE A 298 9.90 8.05 1.51
CA ILE A 298 10.53 6.96 2.26
C ILE A 298 11.87 7.39 2.82
N VAL A 299 12.11 7.07 4.10
CA VAL A 299 13.42 7.18 4.75
C VAL A 299 13.76 5.82 5.34
N ILE A 300 14.90 5.24 4.94
CA ILE A 300 15.39 3.99 5.53
C ILE A 300 16.09 4.33 6.85
N VAL A 301 15.62 3.75 7.95
CA VAL A 301 16.16 3.96 9.29
C VAL A 301 16.80 2.68 9.77
N VAL A 302 18.13 2.64 9.80
CA VAL A 302 18.92 1.56 10.38
C VAL A 302 18.99 1.76 11.88
N ASN A 303 18.12 1.07 12.62
CA ASN A 303 17.99 1.19 14.06
C ASN A 303 18.87 0.17 14.79
N LYS A 304 19.04 0.35 16.12
CA LYS A 304 19.99 -0.43 16.95
C LYS A 304 21.45 -0.26 16.53
N TRP A 305 21.79 0.89 15.95
CA TRP A 305 23.14 1.15 15.44
C TRP A 305 24.22 1.17 16.53
N ASP A 306 23.84 1.27 17.80
CA ASP A 306 24.73 1.05 18.94
C ASP A 306 25.42 -0.33 18.95
N LEU A 307 24.79 -1.34 18.34
CA LEU A 307 25.35 -2.69 18.19
C LEU A 307 26.38 -2.78 17.06
N SER A 308 26.54 -1.75 16.21
CA SER A 308 27.39 -1.82 15.02
C SER A 308 28.87 -2.10 15.34
N LYS A 309 29.35 -1.66 16.50
CA LYS A 309 30.72 -1.89 16.98
C LYS A 309 30.99 -3.38 17.16
N ASN A 310 30.05 -4.10 17.78
CA ASN A 310 30.17 -5.54 18.03
C ASN A 310 30.05 -6.35 16.73
N LEU A 311 29.31 -5.83 15.75
CA LEU A 311 29.15 -6.43 14.43
C LEU A 311 30.33 -6.16 13.48
N GLY A 312 31.27 -5.28 13.85
CA GLY A 312 32.40 -4.89 12.99
C GLY A 312 31.98 -4.19 11.69
N ILE A 313 30.77 -3.61 11.64
CA ILE A 313 30.21 -3.03 10.41
C ILE A 313 30.29 -1.50 10.42
N SER A 314 30.83 -0.92 9.34
CA SER A 314 30.86 0.52 9.11
C SER A 314 29.55 1.01 8.47
N LYS A 315 29.27 2.32 8.61
CA LYS A 315 28.09 2.94 7.96
C LYS A 315 28.12 2.79 6.45
N ASP A 316 29.29 2.92 5.83
CA ASP A 316 29.42 2.83 4.37
C ASP A 316 29.20 1.40 3.87
N ASN A 317 29.69 0.41 4.60
CA ASN A 317 29.45 -0.99 4.24
C ASN A 317 27.97 -1.36 4.41
N ALA A 318 27.33 -0.90 5.48
CA ALA A 318 25.88 -1.06 5.67
C ALA A 318 25.06 -0.39 4.55
N LYS A 319 25.40 0.85 4.17
CA LYS A 319 24.76 1.53 3.03
C LYS A 319 24.90 0.73 1.74
N LYS A 320 26.10 0.19 1.46
CA LYS A 320 26.35 -0.62 0.27
C LYS A 320 25.45 -1.86 0.23
N ILE A 321 25.39 -2.61 1.33
CA ILE A 321 24.53 -3.81 1.45
C ILE A 321 23.05 -3.44 1.22
N ILE A 322 22.56 -2.38 1.85
CA ILE A 322 21.17 -1.93 1.69
C ILE A 322 20.91 -1.54 0.23
N ARG A 323 21.79 -0.77 -0.40
CA ARG A 323 21.66 -0.34 -1.80
C ARG A 323 21.70 -1.50 -2.79
N GLU A 324 22.49 -2.53 -2.50
CA GLU A 324 22.56 -3.73 -3.33
C GLU A 324 21.30 -4.58 -3.24
N ARG A 325 20.70 -4.71 -2.05
CA ARG A 325 19.48 -5.51 -1.84
C ARG A 325 18.20 -4.75 -2.20
N MET A 326 18.17 -3.44 -1.98
CA MET A 326 17.00 -2.58 -2.19
C MET A 326 17.19 -1.60 -3.36
N LYS A 327 17.68 -2.10 -4.50
CA LYS A 327 17.95 -1.29 -5.72
C LYS A 327 16.73 -0.52 -6.22
N PHE A 328 15.52 -1.05 -6.00
CA PHE A 328 14.26 -0.46 -6.43
C PHE A 328 13.90 0.83 -5.68
N ILE A 329 14.47 1.07 -4.49
CA ILE A 329 14.35 2.33 -3.72
C ILE A 329 15.71 3.01 -3.53
N HIS A 330 16.56 2.97 -4.55
CA HIS A 330 17.90 3.60 -4.52
C HIS A 330 17.89 5.09 -4.16
N PHE A 331 16.78 5.80 -4.42
CA PHE A 331 16.58 7.21 -4.09
C PHE A 331 16.27 7.48 -2.61
N ALA A 332 15.95 6.44 -1.81
CA ALA A 332 15.58 6.59 -0.41
C ALA A 332 16.79 6.95 0.47
N PRO A 333 16.81 8.05 1.23
CA PRO A 333 17.91 8.36 2.14
C PRO A 333 18.02 7.33 3.26
N ILE A 334 19.25 7.05 3.71
CA ILE A 334 19.56 6.09 4.77
C ILE A 334 20.05 6.84 6.00
N GLN A 335 19.36 6.68 7.13
CA GLN A 335 19.67 7.26 8.42
C GLN A 335 20.00 6.16 9.43
N PHE A 336 20.94 6.44 10.33
CA PHE A 336 21.38 5.49 11.36
C PHE A 336 20.96 6.01 12.73
N THR A 337 20.25 5.18 13.49
CA THR A 337 19.71 5.57 14.79
C THR A 337 19.97 4.51 15.85
N SER A 338 20.01 4.95 17.10
CA SER A 338 19.77 4.08 18.26
C SER A 338 18.61 4.67 19.02
N ALA A 339 17.43 4.05 18.93
CA ALA A 339 16.29 4.47 19.73
C ALA A 339 16.56 4.32 21.24
N LEU A 340 17.33 3.29 21.62
CA LEU A 340 17.75 3.05 23.01
C LEU A 340 18.59 4.20 23.56
N ASN A 341 19.63 4.61 22.80
CA ASN A 341 20.55 5.67 23.22
C ASN A 341 20.14 7.06 22.74
N LYS A 342 18.97 7.18 22.09
CA LYS A 342 18.43 8.40 21.48
C LYS A 342 19.38 9.11 20.51
N THR A 343 20.25 8.36 19.83
CA THR A 343 21.20 8.94 18.87
C THR A 343 20.65 8.90 17.44
N GLY A 344 20.97 9.92 16.64
CA GLY A 344 20.59 10.01 15.23
C GLY A 344 19.14 10.46 14.96
N LEU A 345 18.32 10.67 15.99
CA LEU A 345 16.90 11.04 15.85
C LEU A 345 16.69 12.40 15.17
N ASP A 346 17.48 13.42 15.50
CA ASP A 346 17.39 14.74 14.88
C ASP A 346 17.78 14.73 13.40
N SER A 347 18.87 14.02 13.05
CA SER A 347 19.27 13.83 11.65
C SER A 347 18.18 13.12 10.84
N MET A 348 17.55 12.12 11.45
CA MET A 348 16.41 11.41 10.87
C MET A 348 15.22 12.35 10.63
N LEU A 349 14.78 13.12 11.62
CA LEU A 349 13.65 14.04 11.46
C LEU A 349 13.93 15.17 10.47
N ASN A 350 15.15 15.72 10.45
CA ASN A 350 15.54 16.67 9.41
C ASN A 350 15.43 16.05 8.00
N THR A 351 15.79 14.78 7.86
CA THR A 351 15.65 14.06 6.61
C THR A 351 14.18 13.86 6.24
N VAL A 352 13.31 13.52 7.20
CA VAL A 352 11.86 13.42 6.98
C VAL A 352 11.30 14.73 6.44
N LEU A 353 11.63 15.88 7.06
CA LEU A 353 11.17 17.19 6.58
C LEU A 353 11.64 17.48 5.14
N ARG A 354 12.90 17.17 4.82
CA ARG A 354 13.40 17.31 3.44
C ARG A 354 12.65 16.42 2.46
N VAL A 355 12.42 15.15 2.81
CA VAL A 355 11.68 14.22 1.94
C VAL A 355 10.23 14.69 1.75
N HIS A 356 9.57 15.19 2.79
CA HIS A 356 8.23 15.76 2.68
C HIS A 356 8.20 16.97 1.72
N LEU A 357 9.18 17.88 1.78
CA LEU A 357 9.27 18.99 0.83
C LEU A 357 9.41 18.48 -0.62
N GLN A 358 10.30 17.51 -0.84
CA GLN A 358 10.50 16.89 -2.16
C GLN A 358 9.25 16.16 -2.67
N TRP A 359 8.45 15.59 -1.76
CA TRP A 359 7.19 14.90 -2.07
C TRP A 359 6.09 15.87 -2.52
N ASN A 360 6.11 17.12 -2.04
CA ASN A 360 5.18 18.19 -2.42
C ASN A 360 5.74 19.16 -3.48
N GLU A 361 6.93 18.91 -4.01
CA GLU A 361 7.62 19.80 -4.94
C GLU A 361 6.79 20.03 -6.22
N THR A 362 6.69 21.30 -6.66
CA THR A 362 6.02 21.69 -7.91
C THR A 362 7.01 22.38 -8.84
N LEU A 363 7.13 21.88 -10.07
CA LEU A 363 8.09 22.36 -11.04
C LEU A 363 7.44 23.33 -12.05
N PRO A 364 8.15 24.39 -12.47
CA PRO A 364 7.71 25.24 -13.57
C PRO A 364 7.55 24.45 -14.87
N ARG A 365 6.38 24.54 -15.52
CA ARG A 365 6.06 23.77 -16.75
C ARG A 365 7.09 23.95 -17.86
N TYR A 366 7.58 25.18 -18.05
CA TYR A 366 8.57 25.48 -19.08
C TYR A 366 9.90 24.76 -18.82
N ASP A 367 10.42 24.84 -17.60
CA ASP A 367 11.68 24.20 -17.23
C ASP A 367 11.60 22.69 -17.34
N LEU A 368 10.52 22.10 -16.82
CA LEU A 368 10.29 20.65 -16.91
C LEU A 368 10.26 20.19 -18.38
N ARG A 369 9.49 20.87 -19.22
CA ARG A 369 9.41 20.56 -20.66
C ARG A 369 10.77 20.68 -21.33
N ARG A 370 11.49 21.77 -21.08
CA ARG A 370 12.82 22.02 -21.65
C ARG A 370 13.82 20.94 -21.24
N THR A 371 13.89 20.59 -19.95
CA THR A 371 14.78 19.56 -19.42
C THR A 371 14.53 18.21 -20.08
N ILE A 372 13.27 17.78 -20.19
CA ILE A 372 12.93 16.48 -20.79
C ILE A 372 13.19 16.48 -22.29
N LEU A 373 12.84 17.53 -23.03
CA LEU A 373 13.09 17.56 -24.47
C LEU A 373 14.59 17.59 -24.80
N ASN A 374 15.40 18.28 -24.00
CA ASN A 374 16.86 18.26 -24.15
C ASN A 374 17.42 16.85 -23.88
N ALA A 375 16.96 16.18 -22.81
CA ALA A 375 17.36 14.80 -22.53
C ALA A 375 16.98 13.84 -23.66
N VAL A 376 15.80 13.99 -24.26
CA VAL A 376 15.38 13.18 -25.42
C VAL A 376 16.26 13.45 -26.64
N ALA A 377 16.71 14.70 -26.85
CA ALA A 377 17.62 15.04 -27.93
C ALA A 377 19.03 14.45 -27.72
N ASP A 378 19.55 14.49 -26.48
CA ASP A 378 20.86 13.95 -26.10
C ASP A 378 20.89 12.42 -26.14
N HIS A 379 19.79 11.77 -25.74
CA HIS A 379 19.63 10.33 -25.76
C HIS A 379 18.29 9.93 -26.42
N PRO A 380 18.26 9.88 -27.77
CA PRO A 380 17.06 9.49 -28.49
C PRO A 380 16.61 8.06 -28.13
N PRO A 381 15.30 7.79 -28.08
CA PRO A 381 14.80 6.43 -27.84
C PRO A 381 15.29 5.47 -28.92
N ALA A 382 15.79 4.31 -28.52
CA ALA A 382 16.22 3.27 -29.46
C ALA A 382 15.05 2.90 -30.39
N SER A 383 15.18 3.17 -31.69
CA SER A 383 14.09 2.91 -32.62
C SER A 383 14.49 2.74 -34.08
N ASN A 384 13.69 1.94 -34.79
CA ASN A 384 13.70 1.85 -36.25
C ASN A 384 13.20 3.18 -36.86
N PRO A 385 13.80 3.72 -37.93
CA PRO A 385 13.54 5.09 -38.42
C PRO A 385 12.07 5.43 -38.73
N ARG A 386 11.23 4.42 -39.02
CA ARG A 386 9.81 4.61 -39.35
C ARG A 386 8.85 4.43 -38.16
N HIS A 387 9.25 3.77 -37.07
CA HIS A 387 8.33 3.31 -36.00
C HIS A 387 8.83 3.68 -34.59
N GLY A 388 9.63 4.74 -34.48
CA GLY A 388 10.22 5.13 -33.21
C GLY A 388 9.28 5.81 -32.23
N LEU A 389 9.61 5.66 -30.95
CA LEU A 389 8.99 6.41 -29.87
C LEU A 389 9.25 7.90 -30.10
N LYS A 390 8.19 8.70 -30.06
CA LYS A 390 8.25 10.16 -30.14
C LYS A 390 7.64 10.73 -28.87
N LEU A 391 8.41 11.55 -28.16
CA LEU A 391 7.97 12.26 -26.95
C LEU A 391 7.73 13.73 -27.31
N TYR A 392 6.49 14.19 -27.11
CA TYR A 392 6.02 15.51 -27.54
C TYR A 392 6.00 16.56 -26.42
N GLY A 393 6.02 16.09 -25.18
CA GLY A 393 5.99 16.96 -24.01
C GLY A 393 5.83 16.17 -22.72
N VAL A 394 5.83 16.93 -21.63
CA VAL A 394 5.65 16.42 -20.27
C VAL A 394 4.93 17.49 -19.46
N THR A 395 4.10 17.06 -18.51
CA THR A 395 3.49 17.92 -17.50
C THR A 395 3.60 17.25 -16.15
N GLN A 396 3.80 18.06 -15.10
CA GLN A 396 3.55 17.60 -13.75
C GLN A 396 2.05 17.70 -13.48
N ASP A 397 1.41 16.59 -13.15
CA ASP A 397 -0.06 16.47 -13.02
C ASP A 397 -0.53 16.22 -11.58
N SER A 398 0.38 15.92 -10.67
CA SER A 398 0.14 15.90 -9.23
C SER A 398 1.39 16.31 -8.43
N CYS A 399 1.16 16.84 -7.24
CA CYS A 399 2.12 16.98 -6.17
C CYS A 399 1.57 16.26 -4.94
N GLY A 400 2.43 15.67 -4.12
CA GLY A 400 2.01 14.86 -2.99
C GLY A 400 1.16 13.63 -3.36
N PRO A 401 1.67 12.68 -4.17
CA PRO A 401 3.05 12.54 -4.66
C PRO A 401 3.33 13.24 -6.01
N PRO A 402 4.62 13.46 -6.39
CA PRO A 402 4.97 14.04 -7.68
C PRO A 402 4.60 13.11 -8.85
N GLY A 403 3.67 13.58 -9.68
CA GLY A 403 3.17 12.89 -10.85
C GLY A 403 3.55 13.59 -12.15
N PHE A 404 4.00 12.82 -13.13
CA PHE A 404 4.45 13.29 -14.43
C PHE A 404 3.73 12.51 -15.53
N THR A 405 2.99 13.22 -16.39
CA THR A 405 2.45 12.67 -17.64
C THR A 405 3.35 13.08 -18.80
N PHE A 406 3.90 12.07 -19.47
CA PHE A 406 4.67 12.20 -20.70
C PHE A 406 3.75 11.91 -21.89
N TYR A 407 3.73 12.83 -22.84
CA TYR A 407 2.92 12.69 -24.04
C TYR A 407 3.77 12.06 -25.15
N VAL A 408 3.37 10.89 -25.61
CA VAL A 408 4.09 10.10 -26.60
C VAL A 408 3.20 9.76 -27.79
N ASN A 409 3.78 9.27 -28.89
CA ASN A 409 2.99 8.75 -29.99
C ASN A 409 2.23 7.48 -29.59
N ARG A 410 2.92 6.56 -28.92
CA ARG A 410 2.43 5.25 -28.51
C ARG A 410 3.03 4.87 -27.17
N SER A 411 2.18 4.59 -26.19
CA SER A 411 2.55 4.26 -24.82
C SER A 411 3.25 2.89 -24.74
N ASP A 412 2.84 1.93 -25.57
CA ASP A 412 3.40 0.58 -25.66
C ASP A 412 4.85 0.53 -26.17
N LEU A 413 5.32 1.59 -26.84
CA LEU A 413 6.71 1.70 -27.30
C LEU A 413 7.69 2.14 -26.20
N VAL A 414 7.20 2.52 -25.02
CA VAL A 414 8.05 3.02 -23.93
C VAL A 414 8.66 1.84 -23.17
N HIS A 415 9.88 1.48 -23.54
CA HIS A 415 10.62 0.45 -22.81
C HIS A 415 11.03 0.92 -21.40
N PHE A 416 11.08 -0.01 -20.44
CA PHE A 416 11.38 0.30 -19.02
C PHE A 416 12.73 1.02 -18.83
N SER A 417 13.72 0.72 -19.68
CA SER A 417 15.04 1.37 -19.61
C SER A 417 14.95 2.86 -19.93
N TYR A 418 14.10 3.24 -20.89
CA TYR A 418 13.89 4.63 -21.27
C TYR A 418 13.08 5.38 -20.20
N ARG A 419 12.07 4.74 -19.63
CA ARG A 419 11.37 5.27 -18.44
C ARG A 419 12.35 5.57 -17.30
N ARG A 420 13.26 4.62 -16.99
CA ARG A 420 14.29 4.81 -15.96
C ARG A 420 15.29 5.91 -16.31
N TYR A 421 15.65 6.05 -17.58
CA TYR A 421 16.48 7.16 -18.05
C TYR A 421 15.82 8.51 -17.75
N LEU A 422 14.55 8.69 -18.14
CA LEU A 422 13.79 9.91 -17.86
C LEU A 422 13.64 10.18 -16.36
N GLU A 423 13.38 9.14 -15.56
CA GLU A 423 13.35 9.24 -14.10
C GLU A 423 14.69 9.77 -13.53
N ASN A 424 15.81 9.21 -13.99
CA ASN A 424 17.14 9.64 -13.56
C ASN A 424 17.43 11.10 -13.94
N ILE A 425 16.96 11.56 -15.10
CA ILE A 425 17.10 12.97 -15.51
C ILE A 425 16.31 13.89 -14.58
N LEU A 426 15.06 13.53 -14.25
CA LEU A 426 14.25 14.28 -13.29
C LEU A 426 14.95 14.36 -11.94
N ARG A 427 15.45 13.22 -11.44
CA ARG A 427 16.13 13.16 -10.14
C ARG A 427 17.45 13.95 -10.13
N LYS A 428 18.25 13.86 -11.20
CA LYS A 428 19.51 14.59 -11.31
C LYS A 428 19.29 16.11 -11.36
N THR A 429 18.22 16.56 -12.00
CA THR A 429 17.96 17.99 -12.23
C THR A 429 17.23 18.64 -11.06
N TYR A 430 16.23 17.95 -10.51
CA TYR A 430 15.29 18.51 -9.54
C TYR A 430 15.35 17.82 -8.15
N GLY A 431 16.15 16.76 -8.01
CA GLY A 431 16.30 16.03 -6.75
C GLY A 431 15.34 14.85 -6.61
N PHE A 432 14.27 15.04 -5.84
CA PHE A 432 13.34 13.99 -5.39
C PHE A 432 13.98 12.90 -4.51
N GLU A 433 14.98 13.26 -3.70
CA GLU A 433 15.53 12.33 -2.71
C GLU A 433 14.40 11.87 -1.76
N GLY A 434 14.32 10.56 -1.53
CA GLY A 434 13.28 9.94 -0.70
C GLY A 434 11.89 9.88 -1.34
N THR A 435 11.70 10.40 -2.54
CA THR A 435 10.37 10.51 -3.15
C THR A 435 10.22 9.61 -4.38
N PRO A 436 9.20 8.72 -4.42
CA PRO A 436 8.85 7.98 -5.63
C PRO A 436 8.16 8.89 -6.66
N LEU A 437 8.42 8.68 -7.95
CA LEU A 437 7.84 9.48 -9.04
C LEU A 437 6.75 8.69 -9.77
N LYS A 438 5.53 9.24 -9.84
CA LYS A 438 4.44 8.64 -10.61
C LYS A 438 4.59 9.05 -12.07
N MET A 439 5.08 8.15 -12.91
CA MET A 439 5.28 8.42 -14.35
C MET A 439 4.20 7.74 -15.17
N ARG A 440 3.46 8.54 -15.96
CA ARG A 440 2.44 8.10 -16.91
C ARG A 440 2.90 8.41 -18.33
N PHE A 441 2.61 7.52 -19.26
CA PHE A 441 2.87 7.72 -20.68
C PHE A 441 1.56 7.64 -21.43
N LYS A 442 1.19 8.72 -22.11
CA LYS A 442 -0.10 8.85 -22.78
C LYS A 442 0.09 8.95 -24.29
N GLY A 443 -0.52 8.04 -25.04
CA GLY A 443 -0.53 8.01 -26.50
C GLY A 443 -1.45 9.06 -27.11
N ARG A 444 -1.34 9.29 -28.43
CA ARG A 444 -2.31 10.14 -29.14
C ARG A 444 -3.66 9.43 -29.22
N GLY A 445 -4.70 10.08 -28.69
CA GLY A 445 -6.09 9.57 -28.74
C GLY A 445 -6.55 8.77 -27.51
N GLU A 446 -5.65 8.52 -26.55
CA GLU A 446 -6.03 7.98 -25.24
C GLU A 446 -6.61 9.13 -24.39
N GLN A 447 -7.74 8.92 -23.70
CA GLN A 447 -8.33 9.91 -22.78
C GLN A 447 -7.64 9.92 -21.41
#